data_AF-A0A918FHU3-F1
#
_entry.id   AF-A0A918FHU3-F1
#
_cell.length_a   1.000
_cell.length_b   1.000
_cell.length_c   1.000
_cell.angle_alpha   90.00
_cell.angle_beta   90.00
_cell.angle_gamma   90.00
#
_symmetry.space_group_name_H-M   'P 1'
#
loop_
_entity.id
_entity.type
_entity.pdbx_description
1 polymer ?
#
loop_
_entity_poly.entity_id
_entity_poly.type
_entity_poly.pdbx_seq_one_letter_code
_entity_poly.pdbx_strand_id
1 'polypeptide(L)'
;MARDAASRPGDGNAFTRFFDRVDSALEPIFGAPPSVSDVDQTDAAELRTRPCPVCGHAIFEHAFDDLSGNIVMTCPTTERLPERATTGPLNELGMPAHGRRLVRYEQRASAG
;
A
#
# COMPACT_ATOMS: atom_id res chain seq x y z
N MET A 1 38.44 2.48 10.73
CA MET A 1 39.21 1.73 11.74
C MET A 1 38.39 0.69 12.53
N ALA A 2 37.05 0.63 12.43
CA ALA A 2 36.24 -0.45 13.04
C ALA A 2 36.19 -1.76 12.21
N ARG A 3 36.69 -1.72 10.96
CA ARG A 3 36.63 -2.83 9.99
C ARG A 3 37.69 -3.92 10.22
N ASP A 4 38.87 -3.54 10.73
CA ASP A 4 39.96 -4.50 10.98
C ASP A 4 39.74 -5.32 12.27
N ALA A 5 38.97 -4.80 13.24
CA ALA A 5 38.76 -5.45 14.53
C ALA A 5 37.78 -6.63 14.49
N ALA A 6 36.92 -6.72 13.46
CA ALA A 6 35.91 -7.77 13.34
C ALA A 6 36.38 -9.01 12.58
N SER A 7 37.59 -8.99 12.01
CA SER A 7 38.12 -10.08 11.19
C SER A 7 38.92 -11.07 12.06
N ARG A 8 38.51 -12.35 12.11
CA ARG A 8 39.26 -13.40 12.80
C ARG A 8 40.45 -13.84 11.93
N PRO A 9 41.63 -14.17 12.51
CA PRO A 9 42.78 -14.61 11.71
C PRO A 9 42.44 -15.91 10.96
N GLY A 10 42.38 -15.85 9.63
CA GLY A 10 42.03 -16.97 8.75
C GLY A 10 40.82 -16.70 7.84
N ASP A 11 39.98 -15.73 8.19
CA ASP A 11 38.86 -15.30 7.37
C ASP A 11 39.35 -14.17 6.45
N GLY A 12 39.75 -14.52 5.22
CA GLY A 12 40.18 -13.54 4.21
C GLY A 12 39.06 -12.58 3.79
N ASN A 13 38.85 -12.41 2.48
CA ASN A 13 37.82 -11.54 1.89
C ASN A 13 36.34 -11.89 2.26
N ALA A 14 36.10 -12.79 3.22
CA ALA A 14 34.78 -13.22 3.68
C ALA A 14 33.99 -12.05 4.30
N PHE A 15 34.66 -11.17 5.05
CA PHE A 15 34.01 -10.01 5.66
C PHE A 15 33.53 -9.01 4.59
N THR A 16 34.35 -8.72 3.57
CA THR A 16 33.96 -7.85 2.45
C THR A 16 32.79 -8.44 1.65
N ARG A 17 32.86 -9.75 1.33
CA ARG A 17 31.79 -10.45 0.61
C ARG A 17 30.46 -10.45 1.35
N PHE A 18 30.48 -10.42 2.68
CA PHE A 18 29.26 -10.29 3.48
C PHE A 18 28.61 -8.93 3.25
N PHE A 19 29.36 -7.83 3.34
CA PHE A 19 28.81 -6.49 3.10
C PHE A 19 28.39 -6.29 1.65
N ASP A 20 29.14 -6.79 0.66
CA ASP A 20 28.74 -6.73 -0.75
C ASP A 20 27.42 -7.47 -1.00
N ARG A 21 27.21 -8.60 -0.32
CA ARG A 21 25.96 -9.37 -0.40
C ARG A 21 24.79 -8.62 0.24
N VAL A 22 25.01 -7.99 1.38
CA VAL A 22 24.00 -7.19 2.07
C VAL A 22 23.63 -5.98 1.23
N ASP A 23 24.62 -5.27 0.69
CA ASP A 23 24.42 -4.08 -0.14
C ASP A 23 23.63 -4.42 -1.42
N SER A 24 24.03 -5.49 -2.13
CA SER A 24 23.31 -5.97 -3.32
C SER A 24 21.87 -6.43 -3.02
N ALA A 25 21.59 -6.94 -1.81
CA ALA A 25 20.24 -7.32 -1.40
C ALA A 25 19.36 -6.10 -1.05
N LEU A 26 19.97 -4.99 -0.63
CA LEU A 26 19.27 -3.78 -0.20
C LEU A 26 19.16 -2.72 -1.31
N GLU A 27 20.04 -2.76 -2.31
CA GLU A 27 20.03 -1.88 -3.47
C GLU A 27 18.67 -1.80 -4.20
N PRO A 28 17.88 -2.88 -4.38
CA PRO A 28 16.58 -2.79 -5.02
C PRO A 28 15.51 -2.06 -4.19
N ILE A 29 15.70 -1.98 -2.87
CA ILE A 29 14.75 -1.37 -1.93
C ILE A 29 15.03 0.13 -1.77
N PHE A 30 16.31 0.51 -1.76
CA PHE A 30 16.78 1.89 -1.59
C PHE A 30 17.27 2.54 -2.88
N GLY A 31 17.28 1.80 -3.99
CA GLY A 31 17.66 2.27 -5.30
C GLY A 31 16.71 3.35 -5.82
N ALA A 32 17.12 4.03 -6.88
CA ALA A 32 16.26 5.00 -7.55
C ALA A 32 14.93 4.31 -7.90
N PRO A 33 13.77 4.93 -7.58
CA PRO A 33 12.49 4.37 -7.97
C PRO A 33 12.51 4.12 -9.48
N PRO A 34 11.86 3.05 -9.98
CA PRO A 34 11.75 2.84 -11.42
C PRO A 34 11.26 4.14 -12.04
N SER A 35 11.93 4.58 -13.12
CA SER A 35 11.57 5.82 -13.80
C SER A 35 10.08 5.78 -14.11
N VAL A 36 9.35 6.79 -13.65
CA VAL A 36 7.89 6.95 -13.83
C VAL A 36 7.44 7.02 -15.30
N SER A 37 8.36 6.83 -16.24
CA SER A 37 8.14 6.72 -17.68
C SER A 37 7.20 5.56 -18.09
N ASP A 38 7.09 4.52 -17.26
CA ASP A 38 6.18 3.36 -17.47
C ASP A 38 4.90 3.42 -16.62
N VAL A 39 4.64 4.54 -15.92
CA VAL A 39 3.29 4.76 -15.40
C VAL A 39 2.44 5.09 -16.62
N ASP A 40 1.74 4.07 -17.11
CA ASP A 40 0.71 4.14 -18.14
C ASP A 40 -0.01 5.48 -17.98
N GLN A 41 0.24 6.40 -18.93
CA GLN A 41 -0.29 7.76 -18.89
C GLN A 41 -1.81 7.62 -19.02
N THR A 42 -2.46 7.38 -17.88
CA THR A 42 -3.86 7.06 -17.85
C THR A 42 -4.56 8.29 -18.40
N ASP A 43 -5.28 8.10 -19.50
CA ASP A 43 -5.94 9.20 -20.19
C ASP A 43 -6.78 9.96 -19.17
N ALA A 44 -6.57 11.28 -19.09
CA ALA A 44 -7.32 12.15 -18.19
C ALA A 44 -8.84 12.05 -18.45
N ALA A 45 -9.24 11.75 -19.70
CA ALA A 45 -10.63 11.48 -20.03
C ALA A 45 -11.13 10.17 -19.41
N GLU A 46 -10.34 9.10 -19.47
CA GLU A 46 -10.67 7.81 -18.84
C GLU A 46 -10.81 7.97 -17.32
N LEU A 47 -9.84 8.63 -16.68
CA LEU A 47 -9.86 8.90 -15.23
C LEU A 47 -11.12 9.63 -14.78
N ARG A 48 -11.57 10.60 -15.58
CA ARG A 48 -12.80 11.37 -15.30
C ARG A 48 -14.06 10.52 -15.37
N THR A 49 -14.08 9.49 -16.21
CA THR A 49 -15.22 8.58 -16.37
C THR A 49 -15.25 7.43 -15.37
N ARG A 50 -14.18 7.22 -14.58
CA ARG A 50 -14.16 6.17 -13.56
C ARG A 50 -15.23 6.41 -12.50
N PRO A 51 -15.83 5.34 -11.94
CA PRO A 51 -16.83 5.47 -10.90
C PRO A 51 -16.19 5.87 -9.57
N CYS A 52 -16.83 6.78 -8.85
CA CYS A 52 -16.45 7.17 -7.49
C CYS A 52 -16.58 5.96 -6.56
N PRO A 53 -15.57 5.65 -5.73
CA PRO A 53 -15.59 4.49 -4.84
C PRO A 53 -16.60 4.62 -3.69
N VAL A 54 -17.14 5.82 -3.49
CA VAL A 54 -18.11 6.14 -2.44
C VAL A 54 -19.53 6.02 -2.99
N CYS A 55 -19.89 6.81 -4.01
CA CYS A 55 -21.26 6.87 -4.53
C CYS A 55 -21.50 6.12 -5.84
N GLY A 56 -20.45 5.68 -6.54
CA GLY A 56 -20.56 5.01 -7.84
C GLY A 56 -20.76 5.93 -9.06
N HIS A 57 -21.10 7.21 -8.86
CA HIS A 57 -21.20 8.20 -9.95
C HIS A 57 -19.83 8.46 -10.60
N ALA A 58 -19.82 8.87 -11.87
CA ALA A 58 -18.58 9.19 -12.55
C ALA A 58 -17.85 10.37 -11.86
N ILE A 59 -16.52 10.32 -11.78
CA ILE A 59 -15.70 11.33 -11.08
C ILE A 59 -15.92 12.74 -11.65
N PHE A 60 -16.18 12.89 -12.94
CA PHE A 60 -16.42 14.21 -13.55
C PHE A 60 -17.68 14.91 -13.02
N GLU A 61 -18.61 14.19 -12.38
CA GLU A 61 -19.81 14.77 -11.76
C GLU A 61 -19.50 15.43 -10.40
N HIS A 62 -18.27 15.29 -9.88
CA HIS A 62 -17.86 15.84 -8.60
C HIS A 62 -17.34 17.28 -8.76
N ALA A 63 -17.57 18.10 -7.73
CA ALA A 63 -16.97 19.43 -7.65
C ALA A 63 -15.56 19.34 -7.05
N PHE A 64 -14.62 20.09 -7.61
CA PHE A 64 -13.25 20.18 -7.12
C PHE A 64 -12.94 21.62 -6.74
N ASP A 65 -12.61 21.83 -5.47
CA ASP A 65 -12.16 23.12 -4.94
C ASP A 65 -10.67 23.04 -4.65
N ASP A 66 -9.88 23.93 -5.25
CA ASP A 66 -8.46 24.11 -4.92
C ASP A 66 -8.35 25.21 -3.88
N LEU A 67 -8.42 24.81 -2.61
CA LEU A 67 -8.27 25.72 -1.48
C LEU A 67 -6.85 25.59 -0.93
N SER A 68 -6.07 26.64 -1.14
CA SER A 68 -4.77 26.84 -0.47
C SER A 68 -3.79 25.67 -0.63
N GLY A 69 -3.74 25.06 -1.82
CA GLY A 69 -2.80 23.98 -2.14
C GLY A 69 -3.30 22.57 -1.80
N ASN A 70 -4.55 22.44 -1.33
CA ASN A 70 -5.22 21.16 -1.20
C ASN A 70 -6.40 21.11 -2.17
N ILE A 71 -6.48 20.02 -2.93
CA ILE A 71 -7.63 19.73 -3.79
C ILE A 71 -8.67 18.98 -2.95
N VAL A 72 -9.81 19.62 -2.70
CA VAL A 72 -10.96 19.02 -2.05
C VAL A 72 -11.96 18.59 -3.12
N MET A 73 -12.38 17.32 -3.08
CA MET A 73 -13.41 16.78 -4.00
C MET A 73 -14.71 16.56 -3.24
N THR A 74 -15.80 17.14 -3.73
CA THR A 74 -17.14 17.03 -3.14
C THR A 74 -18.02 16.08 -3.94
N CYS A 75 -18.54 15.05 -3.28
CA CYS A 75 -19.47 14.06 -3.86
C CYS A 75 -20.83 14.70 -4.20
N PRO A 76 -21.41 14.44 -5.39
CA PRO A 76 -22.72 15.00 -5.78
C PRO A 76 -23.90 14.34 -5.06
N THR A 77 -23.69 13.17 -4.44
CA THR A 77 -24.74 12.41 -3.78
C THR A 77 -25.19 13.07 -2.49
N THR A 78 -26.48 13.39 -2.40
CA THR A 78 -27.14 13.91 -1.19
C THR A 78 -27.56 12.82 -0.22
N GLU A 79 -27.50 11.55 -0.65
CA GLU A 79 -27.80 10.41 0.19
C GLU A 79 -26.64 10.15 1.16
N ARG A 80 -26.96 9.95 2.44
CA ARG A 80 -26.00 9.42 3.40
C ARG A 80 -25.77 7.95 3.07
N LEU A 81 -24.75 7.69 2.26
CA LEU A 81 -24.34 6.34 1.93
C LEU A 81 -24.02 5.62 3.26
N PRO A 82 -24.59 4.42 3.48
CA PRO A 82 -24.33 3.71 4.71
C PRO A 82 -22.83 3.47 4.83
N GLU A 83 -22.26 3.78 6.00
CA GLU A 83 -20.98 3.18 6.38
C GLU A 83 -21.12 1.68 6.16
N ARG A 84 -20.19 1.08 5.42
CA ARG A 84 -20.24 -0.37 5.21
C ARG A 84 -20.33 -1.02 6.57
N ALA A 85 -21.45 -1.70 6.84
CA ALA A 85 -21.64 -2.40 8.09
C ALA A 85 -20.65 -3.56 8.15
N THR A 86 -19.46 -3.31 8.68
CA THR A 86 -18.50 -4.36 9.03
C THR A 86 -18.92 -4.98 10.35
N THR A 87 -19.95 -5.83 10.29
CA THR A 87 -20.35 -6.69 11.42
C THR A 87 -19.50 -7.97 11.49
N GLY A 88 -18.58 -8.16 10.53
CA GLY A 88 -17.70 -9.32 10.45
C GLY A 88 -16.37 -9.14 11.19
N PRO A 89 -15.63 -10.24 11.42
CA PRO A 89 -14.34 -10.19 12.08
C PRO A 89 -13.34 -9.37 11.26
N LEU A 90 -12.55 -8.53 11.94
CA LEU A 90 -11.49 -7.74 11.33
C LEU A 90 -10.14 -8.47 11.43
N ASN A 91 -9.26 -8.20 10.47
CA ASN A 91 -7.86 -8.62 10.53
C ASN A 91 -7.01 -7.64 11.38
N GLU A 92 -5.71 -7.89 11.49
CA GLU A 92 -4.79 -7.06 12.29
C GLU A 92 -4.57 -5.64 11.77
N LEU A 93 -4.99 -5.35 10.54
CA LEU A 93 -4.94 -4.03 9.92
C LEU A 93 -6.27 -3.28 10.07
N GLY A 94 -7.24 -3.85 10.78
CA GLY A 94 -8.58 -3.27 10.92
C GLY A 94 -9.45 -3.38 9.66
N MET A 95 -9.08 -4.22 8.70
CA MET A 95 -9.88 -4.48 7.48
C MET A 95 -10.73 -5.74 7.67
N PRO A 96 -11.81 -5.93 6.89
CA PRO A 96 -12.58 -7.17 6.92
C PRO A 96 -11.69 -8.40 6.74
N ALA A 97 -11.85 -9.41 7.59
CA ALA A 97 -11.10 -10.65 7.46
C ALA A 97 -11.55 -11.43 6.22
N HIS A 98 -10.57 -11.94 5.46
CA HIS A 98 -10.82 -12.74 4.26
C HIS A 98 -10.02 -14.05 4.29
N GLY A 99 -10.45 -15.03 3.48
CA GLY A 99 -9.75 -16.29 3.25
C GLY A 99 -9.47 -17.09 4.53
N ARG A 100 -8.23 -17.58 4.68
CA ARG A 100 -7.82 -18.45 5.80
C ARG A 100 -8.04 -17.83 7.19
N ARG A 101 -8.07 -16.49 7.31
CA ARG A 101 -8.35 -15.85 8.59
C ARG A 101 -9.83 -15.91 8.95
N LEU A 102 -10.71 -15.67 7.98
CA LEU A 102 -12.16 -15.75 8.18
C LEU A 102 -12.55 -17.15 8.70
N VAL A 103 -12.02 -18.20 8.06
CA VAL A 103 -12.23 -19.60 8.47
C VAL A 103 -11.81 -19.85 9.93
N ARG A 104 -10.67 -19.28 10.36
CA ARG A 104 -10.22 -19.41 11.76
C ARG A 104 -11.13 -18.70 12.75
N TYR A 105 -11.70 -17.55 12.38
CA TYR A 105 -12.65 -16.84 13.23
C TYR A 105 -13.98 -17.60 13.35
N GLU A 106 -14.49 -18.13 12.25
CA GLU A 106 -15.71 -18.96 12.22
C GLU A 106 -15.54 -20.23 13.08
N GLN A 107 -14.41 -20.92 12.93
CA GLN A 107 -14.09 -22.11 13.75
C GLN A 107 -14.05 -21.78 15.26
N ARG A 108 -13.46 -20.64 15.63
CA ARG A 108 -13.45 -20.17 17.02
C ARG A 108 -14.84 -19.82 17.53
N ALA A 109 -15.68 -19.18 16.71
CA ALA A 109 -17.03 -18.81 17.07
C ALA A 109 -17.94 -20.04 17.25
N SER A 110 -17.72 -21.13 16.50
CA SER A 110 -18.47 -22.39 16.62
C SER A 110 -18.03 -23.30 17.76
N ALA A 111 -16.89 -23.02 18.39
CA ALA A 111 -16.29 -23.87 19.41
C ALA A 111 -16.52 -23.37 20.86
N GLY A 112 -17.24 -22.27 21.02
CA GLY A 112 -17.69 -21.73 22.31
C GLY A 112 -19.21 -21.78 22.42
#